data_AF-A0A950WUU0-F1
#
_entry.id   AF-A0A950WUU0-F1
#
_cell.length_a   1.000
_cell.length_b   1.000
_cell.length_c   1.000
_cell.angle_alpha   90.00
_cell.angle_beta   90.00
_cell.angle_gamma   90.00
#
_symmetry.space_group_name_H-M   'P 1'
#
loop_
_entity.id
_entity.type
_entity.pdbx_description
1 polymer ?
#
loop_
_entity_poly.entity_id
_entity_poly.type
_entity_poly.pdbx_seq_one_letter_code
_entity_poly.pdbx_strand_id
1 'polypeptide(L)'
;MPGPLALVGGAEWTDGCAFDRELFDASGAAEVLVLPTAAAYERPERAVETATRWFESLGAKARGLMVLSRPDAEDEANAAAVRDAKFLYLGGGSPLHLRSVL
;
A
#
# COMPACT_ATOMS: atom_id res chain seq x y z
N MET A 1 21.31 -2.07 0.31
CA MET A 1 21.00 -0.66 0.63
C MET A 1 19.50 -0.55 0.85
N PRO A 2 19.01 0.32 1.75
CA PRO A 2 17.58 0.56 1.90
C PRO A 2 16.98 1.14 0.61
N GLY A 3 15.72 0.81 0.34
CA GLY A 3 14.96 1.37 -0.79
C GLY A 3 14.51 2.82 -0.54
N PRO A 4 13.95 3.49 -1.56
CA PRO A 4 13.39 4.82 -1.41
C PRO A 4 12.23 4.83 -0.40
N LEU A 5 12.11 5.91 0.35
CA LEU A 5 10.99 6.17 1.26
C LEU A 5 10.28 7.46 0.81
N ALA A 6 8.99 7.36 0.54
CA ALA A 6 8.14 8.49 0.19
C ALA A 6 7.16 8.78 1.32
N LEU A 7 7.00 10.07 1.64
CA LEU A 7 6.01 10.57 2.59
C LEU A 7 5.03 11.44 1.82
N VAL A 8 3.80 10.94 1.63
CA VAL A 8 2.77 11.60 0.83
C VAL A 8 1.79 12.28 1.78
N GLY A 9 1.50 13.57 1.54
CA GLY A 9 0.66 14.40 2.42
C GLY A 9 -0.85 14.10 2.36
N GLY A 10 -1.25 13.04 1.67
CA GLY A 10 -2.64 12.69 1.36
C GLY A 10 -3.00 12.92 -0.11
N ALA A 11 -4.26 12.64 -0.44
CA ALA A 11 -4.77 12.63 -1.82
C ALA A 11 -3.99 11.66 -2.73
N GLU A 12 -3.64 10.50 -2.16
CA GLU A 12 -3.02 9.39 -2.88
C GLU A 12 -3.83 8.96 -4.11
N TRP A 13 -3.12 8.39 -5.08
CA TRP A 13 -3.71 7.80 -6.29
C TRP A 13 -4.47 8.82 -7.17
N THR A 14 -3.94 10.04 -7.22
CA THR A 14 -4.40 11.12 -8.11
C THR A 14 -3.27 11.56 -9.03
N ASP A 15 -3.56 12.38 -10.04
CA ASP A 15 -2.54 12.90 -10.97
C ASP A 15 -1.35 13.60 -10.28
N GLY A 16 -1.56 14.15 -9.07
CA GLY A 16 -0.49 14.71 -8.24
C GLY A 16 0.52 13.68 -7.72
N CYS A 17 0.22 12.39 -7.83
CA CYS A 17 1.03 11.26 -7.39
C CYS A 17 1.74 10.52 -8.53
N ALA A 18 1.89 11.13 -9.72
CA ALA A 18 2.54 10.47 -10.86
C ALA A 18 3.98 9.98 -10.56
N PHE A 19 4.64 10.51 -9.51
CA PHE A 19 5.92 10.03 -8.98
C PHE A 19 5.88 8.55 -8.54
N ASP A 20 4.70 7.98 -8.31
CA ASP A 20 4.52 6.55 -7.98
C ASP A 20 5.13 5.63 -9.06
N ARG A 21 5.17 6.07 -10.32
CA ARG A 21 5.85 5.34 -11.40
C ARG A 21 7.36 5.27 -11.17
N GLU A 22 7.98 6.40 -10.82
CA GLU A 22 9.42 6.46 -10.59
C GLU A 22 9.81 5.64 -9.36
N LEU A 23 9.00 5.68 -8.29
CA LEU A 23 9.17 4.82 -7.12
C LEU A 23 9.03 3.33 -7.50
N PHE A 24 8.10 3.00 -8.40
CA PHE A 24 7.90 1.63 -8.87
C PHE A 24 9.13 1.13 -9.63
N ASP A 25 9.65 1.92 -10.57
CA ASP A 25 10.86 1.59 -11.31
C ASP A 25 12.09 1.46 -10.40
N ALA A 26 12.25 2.39 -9.45
CA ALA A 26 13.36 2.37 -8.50
C ALA A 26 13.30 1.18 -7.53
N SER A 27 12.10 0.67 -7.22
CA SER A 27 11.92 -0.47 -6.32
C SER A 27 12.34 -1.81 -6.94
N GLY A 28 12.36 -1.93 -8.28
CA GLY A 28 12.54 -3.20 -8.97
C GLY A 28 11.46 -4.24 -8.64
N ALA A 29 10.29 -3.79 -8.20
CA ALA A 29 9.13 -4.62 -7.93
C ALA A 29 8.41 -5.04 -9.22
N ALA A 30 7.71 -6.18 -9.14
CA ALA A 30 6.79 -6.60 -10.19
C ALA A 30 5.35 -6.11 -9.93
N GLU A 31 5.05 -5.75 -8.69
CA GLU A 31 3.75 -5.26 -8.22
C GLU A 31 3.92 -4.43 -6.94
N VAL A 32 2.97 -3.54 -6.67
CA VAL A 32 2.84 -2.81 -5.41
C VAL A 32 1.94 -3.58 -4.45
N LEU A 33 2.42 -3.79 -3.23
CA LEU A 33 1.64 -4.36 -2.14
C LEU A 33 0.98 -3.24 -1.34
N VAL A 34 -0.35 -3.14 -1.41
CA VAL A 34 -1.13 -2.09 -0.76
C VAL A 34 -1.72 -2.62 0.55
N LEU A 35 -1.45 -1.93 1.66
CA LEU A 35 -2.12 -2.19 2.95
C LEU A 35 -3.17 -1.09 3.17
N PRO A 36 -4.47 -1.41 3.07
CA PRO A 36 -5.55 -0.48 3.34
C PRO A 36 -5.89 -0.41 4.83
N THR A 37 -4.92 -0.71 5.71
CA THR A 37 -5.11 -0.87 7.16
C THR A 37 -5.77 0.36 7.77
N ALA A 38 -5.32 1.57 7.42
CA ALA A 38 -5.89 2.81 7.93
C ALA A 38 -7.38 2.99 7.54
N ALA A 39 -7.81 2.38 6.44
CA ALA A 39 -9.18 2.43 5.92
C ALA A 39 -10.06 1.26 6.41
N ALA A 40 -9.66 0.51 7.45
CA ALA A 40 -10.40 -0.67 7.93
C ALA A 40 -11.90 -0.45 8.18
N TYR A 41 -12.31 0.78 8.52
CA TYR A 41 -13.70 1.16 8.78
C TYR A 41 -14.33 2.01 7.66
N GLU A 42 -13.62 2.23 6.55
CA GLU A 42 -13.97 3.16 5.47
C GLU A 42 -14.01 2.48 4.09
N ARG A 43 -14.29 1.16 4.04
CA ARG A 43 -14.29 0.32 2.82
C ARG A 43 -12.88 0.08 2.27
N PRO A 44 -12.05 -0.70 2.98
CA PRO A 44 -10.67 -0.97 2.57
C PRO A 44 -10.56 -1.62 1.17
N GLU A 45 -11.59 -2.35 0.74
CA GLU A 45 -11.69 -2.91 -0.61
C GLU A 45 -11.72 -1.85 -1.72
N ARG A 46 -12.36 -0.69 -1.46
CA ARG A 46 -12.39 0.43 -2.42
C ARG A 46 -11.04 1.13 -2.50
N ALA A 47 -10.32 1.22 -1.39
CA ALA A 47 -8.96 1.76 -1.39
C ALA A 47 -8.05 0.90 -2.26
N VAL A 48 -8.13 -0.44 -2.12
CA VAL A 48 -7.38 -1.37 -2.97
C VAL A 48 -7.79 -1.24 -4.44
N GLU A 49 -9.08 -1.19 -4.76
CA GLU A 49 -9.55 -1.02 -6.14
C GLU A 49 -9.03 0.29 -6.77
N THR A 50 -9.02 1.38 -6.00
CA THR A 50 -8.51 2.68 -6.43
C THR A 50 -7.01 2.61 -6.71
N ALA A 51 -6.24 2.02 -5.78
CA ALA A 51 -4.81 1.83 -5.95
C ALA A 51 -4.48 0.95 -7.18
N THR A 52 -5.20 -0.16 -7.36
CA THR A 52 -5.01 -1.05 -8.52
C THR A 52 -5.24 -0.29 -9.83
N ARG A 53 -6.35 0.45 -9.96
CA ARG A 53 -6.62 1.25 -11.16
C ARG A 53 -5.57 2.33 -11.40
N TRP A 54 -5.11 2.98 -10.34
CA TRP A 54 -4.07 4.01 -10.42
C TRP A 54 -2.77 3.44 -10.96
N PHE A 55 -2.24 2.37 -10.35
CA PHE A 55 -1.01 1.75 -10.83
C PHE A 55 -1.16 1.13 -12.22
N GLU A 56 -2.32 0.57 -12.57
CA GLU A 56 -2.61 0.12 -13.94
C GLU A 56 -2.50 1.26 -14.95
N SER A 57 -3.02 2.45 -14.62
CA SER A 57 -2.91 3.64 -15.46
C SER A 57 -1.45 4.10 -15.68
N LEU A 58 -0.58 3.78 -14.73
CA LEU A 58 0.88 4.02 -14.79
C LEU A 58 1.66 2.85 -15.40
N GLY A 59 0.98 1.84 -15.98
CA GLY A 59 1.62 0.65 -16.55
C GLY A 59 2.31 -0.24 -15.50
N ALA A 60 1.82 -0.23 -14.26
CA ALA A 60 2.27 -1.05 -13.15
C ALA A 60 1.11 -1.93 -12.63
N LYS A 61 1.42 -2.84 -11.70
CA LYS A 61 0.43 -3.69 -11.03
C LYS A 61 0.39 -3.36 -9.56
N ALA A 62 -0.78 -3.47 -8.95
CA ALA A 62 -0.93 -3.43 -7.50
C ALA A 62 -1.95 -4.45 -7.03
N ARG A 63 -1.73 -4.98 -5.82
CA ARG A 63 -2.68 -5.85 -5.12
C ARG A 63 -2.82 -5.43 -3.66
N GLY A 64 -3.99 -5.67 -3.09
CA GLY A 64 -4.24 -5.45 -1.67
C GLY A 64 -3.79 -6.62 -0.80
N LEU A 65 -3.35 -6.30 0.42
CA LEU A 65 -3.22 -7.23 1.54
C LEU A 65 -4.08 -6.72 2.68
N MET A 66 -5.17 -7.43 3.00
CA MET A 66 -6.21 -6.98 3.93
C MET A 66 -5.79 -7.19 5.40
N VAL A 67 -4.72 -6.51 5.81
CA VAL A 67 -4.32 -6.43 7.23
C VAL A 67 -5.16 -5.33 7.89
N LEU A 68 -6.31 -5.70 8.46
CA LEU A 68 -7.29 -4.73 8.96
C LEU A 68 -7.34 -4.64 10.49
N SER A 69 -6.81 -5.65 11.16
CA SER A 69 -6.81 -5.82 12.61
C SER A 69 -5.48 -6.40 13.09
N ARG A 70 -5.20 -6.28 14.40
CA ARG A 70 -3.97 -6.81 15.03
C ARG A 70 -3.75 -8.31 14.76
N PRO A 71 -4.77 -9.20 14.84
CA PRO A 71 -4.58 -10.60 14.46
C PRO A 71 -4.10 -10.79 13.01
N ASP A 72 -4.54 -9.96 12.07
CA ASP A 72 -4.06 -10.04 10.68
C ASP A 72 -2.59 -9.64 10.57
N ALA A 73 -2.13 -8.70 11.41
CA ALA A 73 -0.74 -8.26 11.45
C ALA A 73 0.20 -9.29 12.11
N GLU A 74 -0.36 -10.12 13.00
CA GLU A 74 0.34 -11.22 13.68
C GLU A 74 0.26 -12.54 12.88
N ASP A 75 -0.50 -12.58 11.79
CA ASP A 75 -0.54 -13.71 10.88
C ASP A 75 0.77 -13.84 10.09
N GLU A 76 1.41 -15.01 10.18
CA GLU A 76 2.72 -15.26 9.57
C GLU A 76 2.69 -15.21 8.04
N ALA A 77 1.56 -15.55 7.40
CA ALA A 77 1.45 -15.48 5.95
C ALA A 77 1.37 -14.03 5.47
N ASN A 78 0.65 -13.16 6.19
CA ASN A 78 0.65 -11.73 5.93
C ASN A 78 2.03 -11.12 6.16
N ALA A 79 2.71 -11.48 7.25
CA ALA A 79 4.07 -11.04 7.54
C ALA A 79 5.06 -11.50 6.45
N ALA A 80 4.93 -12.73 5.95
CA ALA A 80 5.73 -13.23 4.84
C ALA A 80 5.48 -12.44 3.55
N ALA A 81 4.22 -12.16 3.21
CA ALA A 81 3.88 -11.35 2.04
C ALA A 81 4.48 -9.94 2.09
N VAL A 82 4.52 -9.32 3.27
CA VAL A 82 5.17 -8.01 3.48
C VAL A 82 6.70 -8.12 3.38
N ARG A 83 7.32 -9.17 3.93
CA ARG A 83 8.77 -9.42 3.83
C ARG A 83 9.25 -9.61 2.39
N ASP A 84 8.44 -10.23 1.55
CA ASP A 84 8.76 -10.48 0.14
C ASP A 84 8.48 -9.27 -0.77
N ALA A 85 7.71 -8.29 -0.30
CA ALA A 85 7.34 -7.11 -1.08
C ALA A 85 8.53 -6.18 -1.29
N LYS A 86 8.75 -5.80 -2.55
CA LYS A 86 9.75 -4.80 -2.93
C LYS A 86 9.20 -3.37 -2.96
N PHE A 87 7.88 -3.23 -3.01
CA PHE A 87 7.17 -1.97 -2.89
C PHE A 87 5.96 -2.17 -1.98
N LEU A 88 5.96 -1.49 -0.84
CA LEU A 88 4.85 -1.41 0.10
C LEU A 88 4.19 -0.01 0.03
N TYR A 89 2.86 0.04 -0.03
CA TYR A 89 2.09 1.29 0.06
C TYR A 89 1.12 1.21 1.24
N LEU A 90 1.24 2.12 2.20
CA LEU A 90 0.28 2.28 3.30
C LEU A 90 -0.79 3.29 2.86
N GLY A 91 -2.03 2.83 2.64
CA GLY A 91 -3.13 3.72 2.25
C GLY A 91 -3.55 4.65 3.39
N GLY A 92 -4.19 5.77 3.04
CA GLY A 92 -4.76 6.72 3.98
C GLY A 92 -6.00 6.21 4.71
N GLY A 93 -6.47 7.02 5.68
CA GLY A 93 -7.57 6.69 6.59
C GLY A 93 -7.22 7.13 8.02
N SER A 94 -7.47 6.28 9.01
CA SER A 94 -7.14 6.54 10.41
C SER A 94 -5.67 6.22 10.75
N PRO A 95 -4.81 7.22 11.03
CA PRO A 95 -3.42 6.97 11.45
C PRO A 95 -3.34 6.33 12.84
N LEU A 96 -4.33 6.58 13.71
CA LEU A 96 -4.39 5.95 15.03
C LEU A 96 -4.69 4.46 14.93
N HIS A 97 -5.60 4.07 14.02
CA HIS A 97 -5.92 2.67 13.77
C HIS A 97 -4.72 1.95 13.16
N LEU A 98 -4.10 2.54 12.12
CA LEU A 98 -2.88 2.03 11.49
C LEU A 98 -1.79 1.71 12.53
N ARG A 99 -1.49 2.67 13.42
CA ARG A 99 -0.51 2.51 14.52
C ARG A 99 -0.92 1.44 15.53
N SER A 100 -2.21 1.24 15.78
CA SER A 100 -2.67 0.23 16.74
C SER A 100 -2.63 -1.19 16.18
N VAL A 101 -2.69 -1.33 14.86
CA VAL A 101 -2.70 -2.62 14.16
C VAL A 101 -1.30 -3.08 13.82
N LEU A 102 -0.47 -2.23 13.21
CA LEU A 102 0.90 -2.56 12.76
C LEU A 102 1.92 -2.26 13.86
#